data_AF-A0A2G9TAF0-F1
#
_entry.id   AF-A0A2G9TAF0-F1
#
_cell.length_a   1.000
_cell.length_b   1.000
_cell.length_c   1.000
_cell.angle_alpha   90.00
_cell.angle_beta   90.00
_cell.angle_gamma   90.00
#
_symmetry.space_group_name_H-M   'P 1'
#
loop_
_entity.id
_entity.type
_entity.pdbx_description
1 polymer ?
#
loop_
_entity_poly.entity_id
_entity_poly.type
_entity_poly.pdbx_seq_one_letter_code
_entity_poly.pdbx_strand_id
1 'polypeptide(L)'
;MFGVKRVTANNLETFCFILFLLIFAIAAAGYLWVVGSQDEKRNKYKLFLECTLILTSVIPPELPIELSLAVNTSLIALQKLGDAVIPPKGSKLTGLKIFHRYHFSSAMKRMTVVAGYQIPGFQEPKMIVAVKGAPETLRSMVCLNRFEYENVPKDYDEVFTNLTRQGARVLAMGIKDLPQTRLGELRDAKREALETNLRFAGFVVISCPLKPDTKAMIKEIVESSHK
;
A
#
# COMPACT_ATOMS: atom_id res chain seq x y z
N MET A 1 -7.24 -4.49 -10.07
CA MET A 1 -6.49 -3.99 -11.23
C MET A 1 -6.51 -2.47 -11.19
N PHE A 2 -5.52 -1.84 -10.58
CA PHE A 2 -5.37 -0.38 -10.67
C PHE A 2 -4.52 -0.10 -11.91
N GLY A 3 -5.16 0.48 -12.93
CA GLY A 3 -4.47 0.93 -14.13
C GLY A 3 -3.42 1.97 -13.74
N VAL A 4 -2.15 1.61 -13.90
CA VAL A 4 -1.05 2.56 -13.85
C VAL A 4 -1.29 3.52 -15.02
N LYS A 5 -1.87 4.69 -14.75
CA LYS A 5 -1.80 5.81 -15.69
C LYS A 5 -0.32 5.98 -16.00
N ARG A 6 0.08 5.78 -17.26
CA ARG A 6 1.42 6.13 -17.72
C ARG A 6 1.64 7.58 -17.33
N VAL A 7 2.56 7.81 -16.39
CA VAL A 7 2.97 9.15 -15.99
C VAL A 7 3.74 9.71 -17.19
N THR A 8 3.04 10.37 -18.10
CA THR A 8 3.62 11.28 -19.09
C THR A 8 3.80 12.63 -18.42
N ALA A 9 4.72 12.71 -17.45
CA ALA A 9 5.21 13.96 -16.91
C ALA A 9 6.72 13.95 -17.11
N ASN A 10 7.19 14.57 -18.21
CA ASN A 10 8.47 15.30 -18.27
C ASN A 10 9.01 15.65 -19.67
N ASN A 11 8.34 15.31 -20.78
CA ASN A 11 8.97 15.51 -22.10
C ASN A 11 9.30 16.98 -22.41
N LEU A 12 8.44 17.94 -22.05
CA LEU A 12 8.66 19.34 -22.42
C LEU A 12 9.72 20.04 -21.56
N GLU A 13 9.66 19.90 -20.23
CA GLU A 13 10.66 20.49 -19.33
C GLU A 13 12.05 19.88 -19.55
N THR A 14 12.13 18.57 -19.72
CA THR A 14 13.39 17.87 -20.04
C THR A 14 13.93 18.33 -21.40
N PHE A 15 13.06 18.51 -22.40
CA PHE A 15 13.47 19.00 -23.70
C PHE A 15 13.99 20.44 -23.64
N CYS A 16 13.32 21.33 -22.90
CA CYS A 16 13.78 22.70 -22.68
C CYS A 16 15.13 22.73 -21.95
N PHE A 17 15.33 21.88 -20.95
CA PHE A 17 16.60 21.78 -20.21
C PHE A 17 17.75 21.28 -21.09
N ILE A 18 17.52 20.24 -21.90
CA ILE A 18 18.51 19.72 -22.87
C ILE A 18 18.86 20.81 -23.89
N LEU A 19 17.86 21.51 -24.42
CA LEU A 19 18.08 22.55 -25.42
C LEU A 19 18.87 23.74 -24.85
N PHE A 20 18.60 24.11 -23.60
CA PHE A 20 19.38 25.12 -22.88
C PHE A 20 20.85 24.72 -22.73
N LEU A 21 21.13 23.49 -22.26
CA LEU A 21 22.50 23.00 -22.10
C LEU A 21 23.24 22.88 -23.45
N LEU A 22 22.53 22.49 -24.50
CA LEU A 22 23.08 22.32 -25.84
C LEU A 22 23.53 23.66 -26.46
N ILE A 23 22.85 24.77 -26.15
CA ILE A 23 23.27 26.13 -26.57
C ILE A 23 24.63 26.48 -25.96
N PHE A 24 24.84 26.23 -24.67
CA PHE A 24 26.15 26.46 -24.02
C PHE A 24 27.24 25.56 -24.57
N ALA A 25 26.90 24.29 -24.85
CA ALA A 25 27.83 23.33 -25.45
C ALA A 25 28.30 23.76 -26.84
N ILE A 26 27.39 24.23 -27.70
CA ILE A 26 27.73 24.74 -29.04
C ILE A 26 28.56 26.02 -28.95
N ALA A 27 28.24 26.94 -28.04
CA ALA A 27 29.02 28.16 -27.85
C ALA A 27 30.46 27.85 -27.39
N ALA A 28 30.63 26.93 -26.44
CA ALA A 28 31.94 26.48 -25.97
C ALA A 28 32.74 25.75 -27.07
N ALA A 29 32.09 24.85 -27.81
CA ALA A 29 32.73 24.15 -28.94
C ALA A 29 33.11 25.12 -30.07
N GLY A 30 32.27 26.11 -30.37
CA GLY A 30 32.56 27.15 -31.37
C GLY A 30 33.74 28.04 -30.96
N TYR A 31 33.81 28.45 -29.69
CA TYR A 31 34.95 29.19 -29.17
C TYR A 31 36.25 28.37 -29.27
N LEU A 32 36.20 27.10 -28.85
CA LEU A 32 37.35 26.19 -28.90
C LEU A 32 37.82 25.95 -30.35
N TRP A 33 36.88 25.87 -31.29
CA TRP A 33 37.17 25.70 -32.71
C TRP A 33 37.87 26.93 -33.32
N VAL A 34 37.38 28.13 -33.02
CA VAL A 34 37.96 29.38 -33.53
C VAL A 34 39.37 29.59 -33.00
N VAL A 35 39.58 29.40 -31.69
CA VAL A 35 40.90 29.53 -31.06
C VAL A 35 41.82 28.40 -31.51
N GLY A 36 41.33 27.16 -31.55
CA GLY A 36 42.12 25.99 -31.92
C GLY A 36 42.49 25.92 -33.41
N SER A 37 41.79 26.66 -34.28
CA SER A 37 42.12 26.75 -35.72
C SER A 37 43.18 27.80 -36.04
N GLN A 38 43.56 28.68 -35.10
CA GLN A 38 44.67 29.63 -35.27
C GLN A 38 46.04 29.00 -34.98
N ASP A 39 46.09 27.90 -34.23
CA ASP A 39 47.33 27.16 -33.96
C ASP A 39 47.70 26.21 -35.12
N GLU A 40 48.66 26.61 -35.96
CA GLU A 40 49.09 25.87 -37.16
C GLU A 40 49.80 24.52 -36.85
N LYS A 41 50.11 24.23 -35.57
CA LYS A 41 50.77 22.99 -35.13
C LYS A 41 49.81 21.87 -34.67
N ARG A 42 48.49 22.11 -34.58
CA ARG A 42 47.51 21.10 -34.09
C ARG A 42 46.75 20.41 -35.22
N ASN A 43 46.66 19.07 -35.13
CA ASN A 43 45.87 18.26 -36.07
C ASN A 43 44.37 18.53 -35.88
N LYS A 44 43.69 18.90 -36.98
CA LYS A 44 42.24 19.19 -37.02
C LYS A 44 41.38 18.04 -36.50
N TYR A 45 41.83 16.80 -36.67
CA TYR A 45 41.15 15.60 -36.14
C TYR A 45 41.10 15.57 -34.61
N LYS A 46 42.15 16.05 -33.93
CA LYS A 46 42.19 16.10 -32.46
C LYS A 46 41.26 17.17 -31.92
N LEU A 47 41.16 18.31 -32.63
CA LEU A 47 40.24 19.40 -32.30
C LEU A 47 38.76 18.98 -32.47
N PHE A 48 38.49 18.20 -33.53
CA PHE A 48 37.16 17.64 -33.77
C PHE A 48 36.74 16.63 -32.68
N LEU A 49 37.68 15.79 -32.22
CA LEU A 49 37.43 14.88 -31.10
C LEU A 49 37.14 15.63 -29.80
N GLU A 50 37.90 16.69 -29.47
CA GLU A 50 37.65 17.52 -28.28
C GLU A 50 36.28 18.20 -28.34
N CYS A 51 35.86 18.72 -29.49
CA CYS A 51 34.52 19.31 -29.66
C CYS A 51 33.40 18.25 -29.49
N THR A 52 33.61 17.04 -30.00
CA THR A 52 32.65 15.93 -29.84
C THR A 52 32.53 15.51 -28.38
N LEU A 53 33.65 15.49 -27.65
CA LEU A 53 33.71 15.14 -26.23
C LEU A 53 32.99 16.18 -25.35
N ILE A 54 33.10 17.47 -25.68
CA ILE A 54 32.33 18.54 -25.04
C ILE A 54 30.83 18.31 -25.25
N LEU A 55 30.40 18.00 -26.48
CA LEU A 55 28.98 17.75 -26.77
C LEU A 55 28.43 16.50 -26.06
N THR A 56 29.19 15.41 -25.97
CA THR A 56 28.73 14.17 -25.31
C THR A 56 28.79 14.23 -23.79
N SER A 57 29.70 15.03 -23.21
CA SER A 57 29.78 15.22 -21.75
C SER A 57 28.60 16.01 -21.15
N VAL A 58 27.91 16.82 -21.96
CA VAL A 58 26.78 17.66 -21.53
C VAL A 58 25.54 16.83 -21.23
N ILE A 59 25.43 15.63 -21.81
CA ILE A 59 24.39 14.66 -21.48
C ILE A 59 25.07 13.45 -20.84
N PRO A 60 25.40 13.52 -19.54
CA PRO A 60 25.94 12.36 -18.86
C PRO A 60 24.90 11.22 -18.95
N PRO A 61 25.29 10.01 -19.40
CA PRO A 61 24.37 8.87 -19.49
C PRO A 61 23.84 8.43 -18.12
N GLU A 62 24.36 9.01 -17.03
CA GLU A 62 24.02 8.74 -15.63
C GLU A 62 22.71 9.42 -15.19
N LEU A 63 22.34 10.56 -15.81
CA LEU A 63 21.14 11.33 -15.46
C LEU A 63 19.82 10.53 -15.51
N PRO A 64 19.52 9.74 -16.56
CA PRO A 64 18.31 8.93 -16.60
C PRO A 64 18.33 7.76 -15.59
N ILE A 65 19.52 7.28 -15.21
CA ILE A 65 19.68 6.18 -14.24
C ILE A 65 19.36 6.68 -12.82
N GLU A 66 19.84 7.86 -12.45
CA GLU A 66 19.55 8.47 -11.13
C GLU A 66 18.06 8.73 -10.93
N LEU A 67 17.38 9.29 -11.94
CA LEU A 67 15.94 9.54 -11.87
C LEU A 67 15.15 8.23 -11.71
N SER A 68 15.51 7.19 -12.46
CA SER A 68 14.89 5.88 -12.36
C SER A 68 15.10 5.24 -10.98
N LEU A 69 16.31 5.34 -10.43
CA LEU A 69 16.65 4.86 -9.09
C LEU A 69 15.87 5.60 -8.00
N ALA A 70 15.77 6.94 -8.09
CA ALA A 70 15.03 7.76 -7.15
C ALA A 70 13.54 7.39 -7.13
N VAL A 71 12.92 7.23 -8.31
CA VAL A 71 11.51 6.86 -8.44
C VAL A 71 11.27 5.45 -7.90
N ASN A 72 12.10 4.47 -8.28
CA ASN A 72 11.96 3.09 -7.80
C ASN A 72 12.14 2.98 -6.28
N THR A 73 13.12 3.69 -5.73
CA THR A 73 13.35 3.73 -4.28
C THR A 73 12.17 4.35 -3.55
N SER A 74 11.60 5.44 -4.10
CA SER A 74 10.42 6.11 -3.56
C SER A 74 9.18 5.21 -3.60
N LEU A 75 8.95 4.49 -4.69
CA LEU A 75 7.85 3.53 -4.81
C LEU A 75 7.97 2.40 -3.79
N ILE A 76 9.17 1.83 -3.62
CA ILE A 76 9.42 0.79 -2.61
C ILE A 76 9.19 1.32 -1.19
N ALA A 77 9.62 2.55 -0.90
CA ALA A 77 9.40 3.19 0.40
C ALA A 77 7.91 3.43 0.67
N LEU A 78 7.17 3.96 -0.31
CA LEU A 78 5.72 4.19 -0.21
C LEU A 78 4.94 2.87 -0.03
N GLN A 79 5.32 1.82 -0.76
CA GLN A 79 4.71 0.51 -0.62
C GLN A 79 4.96 -0.08 0.78
N LYS A 80 6.17 0.07 1.32
CA LYS A 80 6.50 -0.37 2.69
C LYS A 80 5.73 0.42 3.76
N LEU A 81 5.53 1.73 3.56
CA LEU A 81 4.75 2.57 4.47
C LEU A 81 3.28 2.17 4.49
N GLY A 82 2.70 1.80 3.33
CA GLY A 82 1.33 1.30 3.26
C GLY A 82 1.08 0.07 4.12
N ASP A 83 2.11 -0.76 4.32
CA ASP A 83 2.09 -2.02 5.07
C ASP A 83 2.63 -1.94 6.49
N ALA A 84 3.17 -0.81 6.94
CA ALA A 84 3.64 -0.63 8.30
C ALA A 84 2.70 0.29 9.09
N VAL A 85 2.15 -0.22 10.19
CA VAL A 85 1.41 0.57 11.17
C VAL A 85 2.40 1.06 12.21
N ILE A 86 2.76 2.34 12.10
CA ILE A 86 3.65 3.02 13.03
C ILE A 86 2.77 3.71 14.09
N PRO A 87 2.91 3.36 15.37
CA PRO A 87 2.09 3.97 16.42
C PRO A 87 2.52 5.43 16.65
N PRO A 88 1.64 6.28 17.20
CA PRO A 88 1.92 7.70 17.38
C PRO A 88 3.18 7.92 18.23
N LYS A 89 3.94 8.97 17.86
CA LYS A 89 5.19 9.35 18.54
C LYS A 89 4.91 9.55 20.04
N GLY A 90 5.57 8.76 20.89
CA GLY A 90 5.41 8.79 22.36
C GLY A 90 4.72 7.56 22.97
N SER A 91 4.21 6.63 22.15
CA SER A 91 3.65 5.37 22.65
C SER A 91 4.74 4.30 22.83
N LYS A 92 4.66 3.51 23.92
CA LYS A 92 5.53 2.32 24.16
C LYS A 92 5.16 1.12 23.28
N LEU A 93 4.29 1.31 22.28
CA LEU A 93 3.80 0.23 21.44
C LEU A 93 4.82 -0.04 20.34
N THR A 94 5.12 -1.32 20.10
CA THR A 94 5.93 -1.71 18.94
C THR A 94 5.12 -1.48 17.66
N GLY A 95 5.77 -0.96 16.61
CA GLY A 95 5.20 -0.94 15.26
C GLY A 95 4.75 -2.32 14.79
N LEU A 96 3.59 -2.36 14.12
CA LEU A 96 3.01 -3.57 13.57
C LEU A 96 3.23 -3.57 12.05
N LYS A 97 3.86 -4.61 11.53
CA LYS A 97 4.07 -4.77 10.09
C LYS A 97 3.07 -5.76 9.52
N ILE A 98 2.34 -5.36 8.49
CA ILE A 98 1.42 -6.22 7.77
C ILE A 98 2.21 -7.02 6.74
N PHE A 99 2.08 -8.35 6.78
CA PHE A 99 2.77 -9.27 5.88
C PHE A 99 1.90 -9.72 4.72
N HIS A 100 0.62 -10.03 5.00
CA HIS A 100 -0.31 -10.48 3.97
C HIS A 100 -1.72 -9.94 4.25
N ARG A 101 -2.38 -9.46 3.20
CA ARG A 101 -3.77 -8.99 3.26
C ARG A 101 -4.62 -9.82 2.32
N TYR A 102 -5.51 -10.63 2.88
CA TYR A 102 -6.59 -11.26 2.12
C TYR A 102 -7.78 -10.30 2.09
N HIS A 103 -7.97 -9.67 0.94
CA HIS A 103 -9.06 -8.75 0.72
C HIS A 103 -10.43 -9.41 0.93
N PHE A 104 -11.41 -8.56 1.25
CA PHE A 104 -12.80 -8.96 1.32
C PHE A 104 -13.25 -9.51 -0.03
N SER A 105 -13.85 -10.70 -0.02
CA SER A 105 -14.54 -11.28 -1.17
C SER A 105 -15.99 -11.50 -0.79
N SER A 106 -16.92 -11.14 -1.67
CA SER A 106 -18.36 -11.30 -1.43
C SER A 106 -18.76 -12.76 -1.20
N ALA A 107 -18.06 -13.71 -1.82
CA ALA A 107 -18.27 -15.15 -1.60
C ALA A 107 -17.89 -15.59 -0.18
N MET A 108 -16.80 -15.02 0.35
CA MET A 108 -16.25 -15.38 1.67
C MET A 108 -16.81 -14.53 2.81
N LYS A 109 -17.39 -13.36 2.51
CA LYS A 109 -17.96 -12.39 3.46
C LYS A 109 -17.03 -11.95 4.60
N ARG A 110 -15.71 -12.04 4.39
CA ARG A 110 -14.69 -11.70 5.41
C ARG A 110 -13.37 -11.26 4.80
N MET A 111 -12.61 -10.51 5.59
CA MET A 111 -11.26 -10.02 5.31
C MET A 111 -10.31 -10.51 6.40
N THR A 112 -9.12 -10.93 5.99
CA THR A 112 -8.09 -11.47 6.89
C THR A 112 -6.78 -10.76 6.66
N VAL A 113 -6.11 -10.37 7.74
CA VAL A 113 -4.81 -9.70 7.70
C VAL A 113 -3.85 -10.44 8.60
N VAL A 114 -2.69 -10.78 8.07
CA VAL A 114 -1.55 -11.27 8.85
C VAL A 114 -0.62 -10.11 9.11
N ALA A 115 -0.38 -9.82 10.38
CA ALA A 115 0.53 -8.80 10.82
C ALA A 115 1.51 -9.37 11.85
N GLY A 116 2.65 -8.74 12.05
CA GLY A 116 3.55 -9.13 13.13
C GLY A 116 4.31 -7.95 13.70
N TYR A 117 4.71 -8.12 14.94
CA TYR A 117 5.43 -7.11 15.71
C TYR A 117 6.68 -7.73 16.30
N GLN A 118 7.74 -6.93 16.38
CA GLN A 118 8.98 -7.35 17.01
C GLN A 118 8.90 -7.18 18.52
N ILE A 119 9.12 -8.25 19.27
CA ILE A 119 9.24 -8.15 20.72
C ILE A 119 10.71 -7.91 21.06
N PRO A 120 11.06 -6.86 21.82
CA PRO A 120 12.43 -6.66 22.29
C PRO A 120 12.90 -7.90 23.06
N GLY A 121 13.99 -8.52 22.61
CA GLY A 121 14.56 -9.73 23.20
C GLY A 121 14.33 -11.02 22.42
N PHE A 122 13.38 -11.05 21.47
CA PHE A 122 13.21 -12.17 20.54
C PHE A 122 13.73 -11.81 19.15
N GLN A 123 14.39 -12.76 18.46
CA GLN A 123 14.84 -12.55 17.08
C GLN A 123 13.69 -12.69 16.06
N GLU A 124 12.77 -13.62 16.28
CA GLU A 124 11.66 -13.85 15.37
C GLU A 124 10.42 -13.02 15.76
N PRO A 125 9.77 -12.36 14.78
CA PRO A 125 8.59 -11.53 15.04
C PRO A 125 7.41 -12.41 15.46
N LYS A 126 6.66 -11.98 16.48
CA LYS A 126 5.40 -12.64 16.82
C LYS A 126 4.33 -12.21 15.81
N MET A 127 3.63 -13.17 15.25
CA MET A 127 2.63 -12.96 14.21
C MET A 127 1.22 -13.10 14.78
N ILE A 128 0.33 -12.24 14.29
CA ILE A 128 -1.09 -12.22 14.60
C ILE A 128 -1.88 -12.26 13.30
N VAL A 129 -2.90 -13.10 13.29
CA VAL A 129 -3.91 -13.14 12.24
C VAL A 129 -5.14 -12.46 12.80
N ALA A 130 -5.58 -11.40 12.13
CA ALA A 130 -6.81 -10.68 12.45
C ALA A 130 -7.82 -10.89 11.34
N VAL A 131 -9.02 -11.32 11.69
CA VAL A 131 -10.13 -11.54 10.77
C VAL A 131 -11.27 -10.61 11.16
N LYS A 132 -11.86 -9.94 10.16
CA LYS A 132 -13.10 -9.18 10.31
C LYS A 132 -14.10 -9.63 9.25
N GLY A 133 -15.35 -9.81 9.63
CA GLY A 133 -16.34 -10.31 8.68
C GLY A 133 -17.77 -10.29 9.20
N ALA A 134 -18.65 -10.87 8.39
CA ALA A 134 -20.03 -11.07 8.75
C ALA A 134 -20.12 -12.04 9.96
N PRO A 135 -20.94 -11.72 10.97
CA PRO A 135 -21.01 -12.47 12.22
C PRO A 135 -21.42 -13.92 12.03
N GLU A 136 -22.25 -14.25 11.05
CA GLU A 136 -22.65 -15.62 10.73
C GLU A 136 -21.49 -16.46 10.19
N THR A 137 -20.57 -15.83 9.46
CA THR A 137 -19.41 -16.53 8.87
C THR A 137 -18.32 -16.73 9.91
N LEU A 138 -18.11 -15.74 10.79
CA LEU A 138 -17.07 -15.84 11.81
C LEU A 138 -17.43 -16.89 12.89
N ARG A 139 -18.74 -17.11 13.12
CA ARG A 139 -19.24 -18.08 14.10
C ARG A 139 -18.71 -19.49 13.88
N SER A 140 -18.57 -19.95 12.63
CA SER A 140 -18.06 -21.30 12.33
C SER A 140 -16.53 -21.42 12.41
N MET A 141 -15.82 -20.30 12.52
CA MET A 141 -14.35 -20.23 12.49
C MET A 141 -13.72 -19.95 13.86
N VAL A 142 -14.53 -19.44 14.79
CA VAL A 142 -14.09 -19.06 16.13
C VAL A 142 -14.27 -20.24 17.07
N CYS A 143 -13.20 -20.61 17.76
CA CYS A 143 -13.18 -21.79 18.63
C CYS A 143 -12.95 -21.45 20.10
N LEU A 144 -12.49 -20.22 20.43
CA LEU A 144 -12.07 -19.89 21.79
C LEU A 144 -12.54 -18.50 22.23
N ASN A 145 -13.00 -18.40 23.47
CA ASN A 145 -13.15 -17.13 24.19
C ASN A 145 -11.89 -16.85 25.03
N ARG A 146 -11.59 -15.59 25.34
CA ARG A 146 -10.44 -15.21 26.17
C ARG A 146 -10.60 -15.62 27.63
N PHE A 147 -11.84 -15.85 28.07
CA PHE A 147 -12.21 -16.01 29.48
C PHE A 147 -12.65 -17.44 29.86
N GLU A 148 -12.99 -18.30 28.90
CA GLU A 148 -13.43 -19.66 29.16
C GLU A 148 -12.87 -20.61 28.09
N TYR A 149 -12.45 -21.80 28.54
CA TYR A 149 -12.08 -22.96 27.71
C TYR A 149 -13.30 -23.60 27.03
N GLU A 150 -14.33 -22.80 26.77
CA GLU A 150 -15.59 -23.22 26.22
C GLU A 150 -15.95 -22.33 25.02
N ASN A 151 -16.73 -22.93 24.13
CA ASN A 151 -17.11 -22.44 22.81
C ASN A 151 -17.63 -20.99 22.80
N VAL A 152 -17.72 -20.42 21.59
CA VAL A 152 -18.37 -19.13 21.26
C VAL A 152 -19.40 -18.71 22.32
N PRO A 153 -19.32 -17.50 22.90
CA PRO A 153 -20.21 -17.08 23.99
C PRO A 153 -21.67 -17.34 23.63
N LYS A 154 -22.43 -17.93 24.57
CA LYS A 154 -23.81 -18.39 24.34
C LYS A 154 -24.73 -17.26 23.85
N ASP A 155 -24.44 -16.04 24.27
CA ASP A 155 -25.21 -14.83 23.93
C ASP A 155 -24.87 -14.26 22.54
N TYR A 156 -23.97 -14.88 21.77
CA TYR A 156 -23.50 -14.36 20.48
C TYR A 156 -24.65 -14.08 19.51
N ASP A 157 -25.57 -15.03 19.35
CA ASP A 157 -26.70 -14.93 18.43
C ASP A 157 -27.74 -13.92 18.90
N GLU A 158 -27.99 -13.87 20.21
CA GLU A 158 -28.97 -12.96 20.80
C GLU A 158 -28.51 -11.51 20.64
N VAL A 159 -27.25 -11.22 21.00
CA VAL A 159 -26.65 -9.89 20.87
C VAL A 159 -26.60 -9.46 19.40
N PHE A 160 -26.16 -10.35 18.50
CA PHE A 160 -26.17 -10.07 17.05
C PHE A 160 -27.57 -9.72 16.53
N THR A 161 -28.58 -10.51 16.93
CA THR A 161 -29.97 -10.32 16.48
C THR A 161 -30.53 -9.01 17.03
N ASN A 162 -30.30 -8.69 18.30
CA ASN A 162 -30.76 -7.43 18.89
C ASN A 162 -30.13 -6.21 18.21
N LEU A 163 -28.82 -6.24 17.97
CA LEU A 163 -28.12 -5.14 17.30
C LEU A 163 -28.55 -4.96 15.84
N THR A 164 -28.82 -6.06 15.15
CA THR A 164 -29.30 -6.03 13.76
C THR A 164 -30.75 -5.54 13.67
N ARG A 165 -31.61 -5.89 14.64
CA ARG A 165 -32.98 -5.34 14.77
C ARG A 165 -32.99 -3.84 14.99
N GLN A 166 -31.97 -3.30 15.64
CA GLN A 166 -31.77 -1.86 15.81
C GLN A 166 -31.26 -1.17 14.54
N GLY A 167 -31.07 -1.90 13.43
CA GLY A 167 -30.58 -1.35 12.16
C GLY A 167 -29.08 -1.05 12.16
N ALA A 168 -28.33 -1.55 13.14
CA ALA A 168 -26.89 -1.36 13.19
C ALA A 168 -26.15 -2.33 12.27
N ARG A 169 -25.05 -1.87 11.66
CA ARG A 169 -24.14 -2.74 10.92
C ARG A 169 -23.17 -3.40 11.91
N VAL A 170 -23.35 -4.69 12.12
CA VAL A 170 -22.51 -5.50 13.03
C VAL A 170 -21.44 -6.23 12.25
N LEU A 171 -20.19 -6.14 12.69
CA LEU A 171 -19.06 -6.92 12.20
C LEU A 171 -18.45 -7.72 13.34
N ALA A 172 -18.16 -8.99 13.12
CA ALA A 172 -17.45 -9.80 14.09
C ALA A 172 -15.93 -9.75 13.85
N MET A 173 -15.16 -9.74 14.93
CA MET A 173 -13.70 -9.76 14.91
C MET A 173 -13.15 -11.02 15.58
N GLY A 174 -12.18 -11.64 14.93
CA GLY A 174 -11.43 -12.78 15.43
C GLY A 174 -9.93 -12.51 15.38
N ILE A 175 -9.20 -12.97 16.39
CA ILE A 175 -7.74 -12.84 16.46
C ILE A 175 -7.14 -14.21 16.75
N LYS A 176 -6.05 -14.55 16.08
CA LYS A 176 -5.26 -15.75 16.35
C LYS A 176 -3.79 -15.36 16.42
N ASP A 177 -3.15 -15.74 17.51
CA ASP A 177 -1.71 -15.61 17.64
C ASP A 177 -1.08 -16.84 16.98
N LEU A 178 -0.14 -16.62 16.07
CA LEU A 178 0.70 -17.70 15.55
C LEU A 178 1.97 -17.77 16.40
N PRO A 179 2.49 -18.99 16.67
CA PRO A 179 3.82 -19.14 17.25
C PRO A 179 4.87 -18.50 16.33
N GLN A 180 6.10 -18.34 16.81
CA GLN A 180 7.20 -17.78 16.01
C GLN A 180 7.36 -18.59 14.71
N THR A 181 6.90 -17.99 13.61
CA THR A 181 6.83 -18.62 12.30
C THR A 181 7.69 -17.82 11.34
N ARG A 182 8.48 -18.51 10.52
CA ARG A 182 9.31 -17.87 9.50
C ARG A 182 8.44 -17.31 8.37
N LEU A 183 8.87 -16.20 7.77
CA LEU A 183 8.16 -15.56 6.66
C LEU A 183 7.96 -16.46 5.42
N GLY A 184 8.78 -17.51 5.27
CA GLY A 184 8.63 -18.49 4.20
C GLY A 184 7.36 -19.33 4.34
N GLU A 185 7.09 -19.84 5.55
CA GLU A 185 5.91 -20.69 5.83
C GLU A 185 4.59 -19.94 5.64
N LEU A 186 4.61 -18.61 5.81
CA LEU A 186 3.45 -17.75 5.56
C LEU A 186 3.03 -17.69 4.09
N ARG A 187 3.97 -17.84 3.15
CA ARG A 187 3.66 -17.81 1.72
C ARG A 187 3.03 -19.10 1.24
N ASP A 188 3.43 -20.22 1.85
CA ASP A 188 2.94 -21.55 1.51
C ASP A 188 1.67 -21.92 2.29
N ALA A 189 1.38 -21.20 3.38
CA ALA A 189 0.16 -21.38 4.16
C ALA A 189 -1.09 -21.00 3.36
N LYS A 190 -2.05 -21.94 3.30
CA LYS A 190 -3.36 -21.68 2.73
C LYS A 190 -4.17 -20.74 3.62
N ARG A 191 -5.00 -19.90 2.98
CA ARG A 191 -5.86 -18.92 3.65
C ARG A 191 -6.76 -19.58 4.70
N GLU A 192 -7.30 -20.74 4.40
CA GLU A 192 -8.21 -21.48 5.27
C GLU A 192 -7.52 -21.93 6.56
N ALA A 193 -6.24 -22.33 6.49
CA ALA A 193 -5.47 -22.72 7.67
C ALA A 193 -5.23 -21.54 8.62
N LEU A 194 -5.07 -20.33 8.07
CA LEU A 194 -4.92 -19.10 8.86
C LEU A 194 -6.24 -18.68 9.54
N GLU A 195 -7.39 -19.01 8.94
CA GLU A 195 -8.72 -18.62 9.40
C GLU A 195 -9.38 -19.62 10.37
N THR A 196 -8.69 -20.71 10.75
CA THR A 196 -9.19 -21.70 11.73
C THR A 196 -8.75 -21.39 13.16
N ASN A 197 -9.53 -21.84 14.17
CA ASN A 197 -9.21 -21.68 15.59
C ASN A 197 -8.98 -20.22 16.01
N LEU A 198 -9.83 -19.31 15.52
CA LEU A 198 -9.76 -17.91 15.89
C LEU A 198 -10.30 -17.73 17.32
N ARG A 199 -9.70 -16.79 18.07
CA ARG A 199 -10.26 -16.32 19.34
C ARG A 199 -11.23 -15.18 19.07
N PHE A 200 -12.42 -15.22 19.64
CA PHE A 200 -13.37 -14.12 19.51
C PHE A 200 -12.81 -12.87 20.18
N ALA A 201 -12.72 -11.77 19.45
CA ALA A 201 -12.27 -10.48 19.99
C ALA A 201 -13.44 -9.58 20.37
N GLY A 202 -14.58 -9.68 19.66
CA GLY A 202 -15.78 -8.90 19.92
C GLY A 202 -16.53 -8.50 18.65
N PHE A 203 -17.61 -7.75 18.84
CA PHE A 203 -18.38 -7.12 17.77
C PHE A 203 -17.99 -5.64 17.61
N VAL A 204 -17.94 -5.19 16.36
CA VAL A 204 -17.93 -3.78 16.00
C VAL A 204 -19.32 -3.41 15.53
N VAL A 205 -19.96 -2.50 16.24
CA VAL A 205 -21.29 -2.00 15.92
C VAL A 205 -21.15 -0.62 15.31
N ILE A 206 -21.62 -0.46 14.09
CA ILE A 206 -21.61 0.81 13.38
C ILE A 206 -23.06 1.25 13.21
N SER A 207 -23.41 2.39 13.79
CA SER A 207 -24.70 3.03 13.53
C SER A 207 -24.74 3.48 12.08
N CYS A 208 -25.73 3.03 11.32
CA CYS A 208 -26.00 3.50 9.97
C CYS A 208 -27.26 4.37 10.01
N PRO A 209 -27.14 5.68 10.36
CA PRO A 209 -28.30 6.57 10.38
C PRO A 209 -28.91 6.65 8.97
N LEU A 210 -30.23 6.73 8.92
CA LEU A 210 -30.96 6.98 7.68
C LEU A 210 -30.59 8.37 7.16
N LYS A 211 -30.47 8.54 5.83
CA LYS A 211 -30.33 9.88 5.27
C LYS A 211 -31.59 10.69 5.62
N PRO A 212 -31.45 11.97 6.00
CA PRO A 212 -32.59 12.78 6.45
C PRO A 212 -33.70 12.86 5.40
N ASP A 213 -33.33 12.92 4.12
CA ASP A 213 -34.26 13.07 3.00
C ASP A 213 -34.97 11.77 2.61
N THR A 214 -34.56 10.63 3.16
CA THR A 214 -35.12 9.32 2.76
C THR A 214 -36.61 9.24 3.04
N LYS A 215 -37.11 9.86 4.12
CA LYS A 215 -38.54 9.85 4.43
C LYS A 215 -39.38 10.60 3.39
N ALA A 216 -38.91 11.76 2.94
CA ALA A 216 -39.59 12.57 1.93
C ALA A 216 -39.57 11.85 0.57
N MET A 217 -38.40 11.33 0.17
CA MET A 217 -38.23 10.59 -1.08
C MET A 217 -39.10 9.33 -1.16
N ILE A 218 -39.19 8.54 -0.08
CA ILE A 218 -40.06 7.36 -0.06
C ILE A 218 -41.53 7.76 -0.22
N LYS A 219 -41.96 8.86 0.41
CA LYS A 219 -43.33 9.37 0.29
C LYS A 219 -43.65 9.76 -1.15
N GLU A 220 -42.74 10.49 -1.82
CA GLU A 220 -42.86 10.85 -3.24
C GLU A 220 -42.93 9.62 -4.16
N ILE A 221 -42.11 8.60 -3.92
CA ILE A 221 -42.11 7.35 -4.70
C ILE A 221 -43.44 6.61 -4.57
N VAL A 222 -43.99 6.53 -3.35
CA VAL A 222 -45.29 5.89 -3.09
C VAL A 222 -46.43 6.67 -3.74
N GLU A 223 -46.42 8.00 -3.63
CA GLU A 223 -47.43 8.88 -4.24
C GLU A 223 -47.38 8.83 -5.78
N SER A 224 -46.20 8.67 -6.37
CA SER A 224 -46.02 8.48 -7.82
C SER A 224 -46.37 7.06 -8.32
N SER A 225 -46.92 6.18 -7.46
CA SER A 225 -47.32 4.80 -7.79
C SER A 225 -46.19 3.92 -8.35
N HIS A 226 -44.93 4.33 -8.17
CA HIS A 226 -43.78 3.49 -8.47
C HIS A 226 -43.53 2.54 -7.29
N LYS A 227 -43.68 1.23 -7.56
CA LYS A 227 -43.35 0.15 -6.62
C LYS A 227 -41.92 -0.34 -6.82
#